data_AF-W7L0D6-F1
#
_entry.id   AF-W7L0D6-F1
#
_cell.length_a   1.000
_cell.length_b   1.000
_cell.length_c   1.000
_cell.angle_alpha   90.00
_cell.angle_beta   90.00
_cell.angle_gamma   90.00
#
_symmetry.space_group_name_H-M   'P 1'
#
loop_
_entity.id
_entity.type
_entity.pdbx_description
1 polymer ?
#
loop_
_entity_poly.entity_id
_entity_poly.type
_entity_poly.pdbx_seq_one_letter_code
_entity_poly.pdbx_strand_id
1 'polypeptide(L)' 'MAIRHASKGDSILFSRRGNEIEGKVFLVRDNSVLVDISATDAFLLGLESSNTVVAHKNYKILKRNKRK' A
#
# COMPACT_ATOMS: atom_id res chain seq x y z
N MET A 1 -16.99 -8.16 -11.71
CA MET A 1 -16.35 -6.83 -11.51
C MET A 1 -14.85 -7.04 -11.44
N ALA A 2 -14.06 -6.48 -12.35
CA ALA A 2 -12.61 -6.70 -12.38
C ALA A 2 -11.94 -5.89 -11.26
N ILE A 3 -11.45 -6.58 -10.22
CA ILE A 3 -10.67 -5.96 -9.15
C ILE A 3 -9.30 -5.61 -9.75
N ARG A 4 -9.02 -4.31 -9.90
CA ARG A 4 -7.74 -3.85 -10.45
C ARG A 4 -6.69 -3.89 -9.35
N HIS A 5 -5.78 -4.84 -9.42
CA HIS A 5 -4.64 -4.93 -8.51
C HIS A 5 -3.63 -3.80 -8.78
N ALA A 6 -2.99 -3.31 -7.72
CA ALA A 6 -1.87 -2.38 -7.81
C ALA A 6 -0.62 -3.09 -8.33
N SER A 7 0.18 -2.35 -9.09
CA SER A 7 1.45 -2.83 -9.63
C SER A 7 2.63 -2.25 -8.84
N LYS A 8 3.81 -2.86 -8.98
CA LYS A 8 5.04 -2.33 -8.43
C LYS A 8 5.28 -0.89 -8.92
N GLY A 9 5.42 0.03 -7.98
CA GLY A 9 5.61 1.47 -8.19
C GLY A 9 4.34 2.32 -8.03
N ASP A 10 3.16 1.70 -7.93
CA ASP A 10 1.90 2.42 -7.70
C ASP A 10 1.83 2.92 -6.25
N SER A 11 1.17 4.06 -6.05
CA SER A 11 0.78 4.54 -4.72
C SER A 11 -0.64 4.08 -4.40
N ILE A 12 -0.81 3.44 -3.25
CA ILE A 12 -2.10 3.00 -2.74
C ILE A 12 -2.38 3.65 -1.38
N LEU A 13 -3.65 3.90 -1.11
CA LEU A 13 -4.16 4.30 0.18
C LEU A 13 -4.80 3.10 0.86
N PHE A 14 -4.41 2.81 2.08
CA PHE A 14 -5.01 1.74 2.87
C PHE A 14 -5.34 2.25 4.27
N SER A 15 -6.38 1.70 4.88
CA SER A 15 -6.78 2.07 6.22
C SER A 15 -6.25 1.07 7.24
N ARG A 16 -5.60 1.56 8.30
CA ARG A 16 -5.10 0.72 9.38
C ARG A 16 -5.30 1.43 10.71
N ARG A 17 -5.95 0.73 11.65
CA ARG A 17 -6.37 1.29 12.96
C ARG A 17 -7.20 2.58 12.82
N GLY A 18 -8.00 2.72 11.75
CA GLY A 18 -8.81 3.91 11.49
C GLY A 18 -8.05 5.07 10.83
N ASN A 19 -6.74 4.96 10.64
CA ASN A 19 -5.94 5.95 9.92
C ASN A 19 -5.79 5.54 8.45
N GLU A 20 -5.98 6.49 7.53
CA GLU A 20 -5.69 6.30 6.12
C GLU A 20 -4.23 6.65 5.85
N ILE A 21 -3.49 5.67 5.33
CA ILE A 21 -2.04 5.76 5.16
C ILE A 21 -1.73 5.54 3.68
N GLU A 22 -0.94 6.44 3.12
CA GLU A 22 -0.44 6.30 1.76
C GLU A 22 0.84 5.46 1.77
N GLY A 23 0.89 4.43 0.94
CA GLY A 23 2.06 3.59 0.77
C GLY A 23 2.38 3.35 -0.69
N LYS A 24 3.67 3.24 -0.99
CA LYS A 24 4.17 2.94 -2.32
C LYS A 24 4.43 1.45 -2.48
N VAL A 25 3.77 0.81 -3.44
CA VAL A 25 3.93 -0.61 -3.72
C VAL A 25 5.33 -0.86 -4.23
N PHE A 26 6.11 -1.66 -3.51
CA PHE A 26 7.44 -2.08 -3.96
C PHE A 26 7.46 -3.55 -4.38
N LEU A 27 6.50 -4.34 -3.91
CA LEU A 27 6.39 -5.75 -4.25
C LEU A 27 4.92 -6.19 -4.27
N VAL A 28 4.55 -6.97 -5.28
CA VAL A 28 3.20 -7.52 -5.46
C VAL A 28 3.30 -9.03 -5.37
N ARG A 29 2.42 -9.65 -4.59
CA ARG A 29 2.23 -11.11 -4.47
C ARG A 29 0.82 -11.47 -4.98
N ASP A 30 0.55 -12.75 -5.13
CA ASP A 30 -0.72 -13.27 -5.67
C ASP A 30 -1.97 -12.78 -4.94
N ASN A 31 -1.90 -12.64 -3.62
CA ASN A 31 -3.04 -12.24 -2.77
C ASN A 31 -2.82 -10.94 -1.99
N SER A 32 -1.64 -10.32 -2.10
CA SER A 32 -1.28 -9.18 -1.28
C SER A 32 -0.22 -8.33 -1.94
N VAL A 33 -0.16 -7.05 -1.58
CA VAL A 33 0.90 -6.14 -1.98
C VAL A 33 1.68 -5.71 -0.75
N LEU A 34 2.99 -5.60 -0.91
CA LEU A 34 3.85 -4.96 0.05
C LEU A 34 4.04 -3.51 -0.38
N VAL A 35 3.75 -2.62 0.56
CA VAL A 35 3.96 -1.19 0.41
C VAL A 35 4.98 -0.69 1.41
N ASP A 36 5.71 0.31 0.98
CA ASP A 36 6.61 1.10 1.80
C ASP A 36 5.86 2.37 2.21
N ILE A 37 5.87 2.66 3.51
CA ILE A 37 5.28 3.84 4.13
C ILE A 37 6.37 4.64 4.83
N SER A 38 6.09 5.92 5.13
CA SER A 38 7.07 6.74 5.83
C SER A 38 7.34 6.21 7.24
N ALA A 39 8.55 6.41 7.76
CA ALA A 39 8.89 6.03 9.12
C ALA A 39 7.97 6.68 10.16
N THR A 40 7.50 7.91 9.91
CA THR A 40 6.51 8.61 10.73
C THR A 40 5.17 7.88 10.77
N ASP A 41 4.67 7.43 9.62
CA ASP A 41 3.42 6.65 9.52
C ASP A 41 3.58 5.29 10.19
N ALA A 42 4.73 4.62 9.99
CA ALA A 42 5.04 3.36 10.65
C ALA A 42 5.04 3.51 12.17
N PHE A 43 5.66 4.59 12.68
CA PHE A 43 5.68 4.92 14.10
C PHE A 43 4.28 5.20 14.65
N LEU A 44 3.46 6.00 13.94
CA LEU A 44 2.06 6.26 14.30
C LEU A 44 1.22 4.97 14.36
N LEU A 45 1.52 4.01 13.48
CA LEU A 45 0.86 2.71 13.45
C LEU A 45 1.41 1.71 14.47
N GLY A 46 2.53 2.02 15.12
CA GLY A 46 3.27 1.11 16.00
C GLY A 46 3.87 -0.08 15.26
N LEU A 47 4.31 0.13 14.02
CA LEU A 47 5.02 -0.86 13.21
C LEU A 47 6.53 -0.70 13.42
N GLU A 48 7.23 -1.81 13.67
CA GLU A 48 8.70 -1.83 13.77
C GLU A 48 9.39 -1.64 12.41
N SER A 49 8.64 -1.77 11.31
CA SER A 49 9.15 -1.65 9.96
C SER A 49 8.30 -0.69 9.13
N SER A 50 8.98 0.08 8.28
CA SER A 50 8.38 0.96 7.27
C SER A 50 7.61 0.21 6.17
N ASN A 51 7.54 -1.12 6.24
CA ASN A 51 6.98 -1.97 5.21
C ASN A 51 5.75 -2.68 5.78
N THR A 52 4.64 -2.61 5.05
CA THR A 52 3.39 -3.26 5.45
C THR A 52 2.81 -4.09 4.31
N VAL A 53 2.26 -5.24 4.69
CA VAL A 53 1.51 -6.11 3.79
C VAL A 53 0.04 -5.67 3.81
N VAL A 54 -0.52 -5.44 2.61
CA VAL A 54 -1.91 -5.06 2.43
C VAL A 54 -2.56 -5.99 1.41
N ALA A 55 -3.71 -6.56 1.77
CA ALA A 55 -4.47 -7.41 0.86
C ALA A 55 -5.15 -6.57 -0.24
N HIS A 56 -5.33 -7.13 -1.45
CA HIS A 56 -6.00 -6.47 -2.58
C HIS A 56 -7.39 -5.90 -2.27
N LYS A 57 -8.07 -6.44 -1.26
CA LYS A 57 -9.39 -6.01 -0.79
C LYS A 57 -9.38 -4.80 0.15
N ASN A 58 -8.22 -4.43 0.71
CA ASN A 58 -8.10 -3.46 1.81
C ASN A 58 -7.36 -2.17 1.42
N TYR A 59 -7.25 -1.87 0.12
CA TYR A 59 -6.63 -0.63 -0.35
C TYR A 59 -7.33 -0.04 -1.57
N LYS A 60 -7.07 1.24 -1.83
CA LYS A 60 -7.45 1.98 -3.02
C LYS A 60 -6.21 2.47 -3.75
N ILE A 61 -6.18 2.35 -5.08
CA ILE A 61 -5.05 2.86 -5.88
C ILE A 61 -5.25 4.37 -6.06
N LEU A 62 -4.33 5.18 -5.54
CA LEU A 62 -4.34 6.63 -5.71
C LEU A 62 -3.64 7.06 -6.99
N LYS A 63 -2.43 6.54 -7.21
CA LYS A 63 -1.59 6.94 -8.34
C LYS A 63 -0.99 5.72 -8.99
N ARG A 64 -1.27 5.55 -10.28
CA ARG A 64 -0.56 4.56 -11.09
C ARG A 64 0.73 5.16 -11.60
N ASN A 65 1.81 4.38 -11.52
CA ASN A 65 3.05 4.72 -12.18
C ASN A 65 2.89 4.50 -13.69
N LYS A 66 2.24 5.44 -14.38
CA LYS A 66 2.26 5.51 -15.84
C LYS A 66 3.67 5.93 -16.24
N ARG A 67 4.52 4.95 -16.55
CA ARG A 67 5.67 5.21 -17.41
C ARG A 67 5.11 5.69 -18.75
N LYS A 68 5.39 6.94 -19.09
CA LYS A 68 5.15 7.54 -20.40
C LYS A 68 6.41 7.36 -21.23
#